data_AF-T1FYJ6-F1
#
_entry.id   AF-T1FYJ6-F1
#
_cell.length_a   1.000
_cell.length_b   1.000
_cell.length_c   1.000
_cell.angle_alpha   90.00
_cell.angle_beta   90.00
_cell.angle_gamma   90.00
#
_symmetry.space_group_name_H-M   'P 1'
#
loop_
_entity.id
_entity.type
_entity.pdbx_description
1 polymer ?
#
loop_
_entity_poly.entity_id
_entity_poly.type
_entity_poly.pdbx_seq_one_letter_code
_entity_poly.pdbx_strand_id
1 'polypeptide(L)'
;QWIQVDVGPPTIATALVTAGRGDKGRQHWVTQFTLTYSNDTENWINYRLPSRPKEDFVFNGNDEKYSEKINFLSHPITARYFRFHPIRWHRHISMRVAVIGCPYEGHFMNI
;
A
#
# COMPACT_ATOMS: atom_id res chain seq x y z
N GLN A 1 0.69 13.38 -4.34
CA GLN A 1 2.03 12.76 -4.40
C GLN A 1 1.88 11.29 -4.06
N TRP A 2 2.73 10.41 -4.59
CA TRP A 2 2.70 8.97 -4.30
C TRP A 2 4.10 8.38 -4.26
N ILE A 3 4.23 7.22 -3.60
CA ILE A 3 5.33 6.28 -3.80
C ILE A 3 4.76 5.01 -4.47
N GLN A 4 5.42 4.55 -5.53
CA GLN A 4 5.01 3.36 -6.29
C GLN A 4 5.95 2.20 -5.98
N VAL A 5 5.36 1.03 -5.77
CA VAL A 5 6.04 -0.24 -5.60
C VAL A 5 5.68 -1.12 -6.78
N ASP A 6 6.68 -1.66 -7.46
CA ASP A 6 6.55 -2.78 -8.41
C ASP A 6 6.98 -4.05 -7.66
N VAL A 7 6.07 -5.00 -7.50
CA VAL A 7 6.36 -6.28 -6.80
C VAL A 7 6.80 -7.40 -7.76
N GLY A 8 7.00 -7.10 -9.05
CA GLY A 8 7.36 -8.09 -10.07
C GLY A 8 6.12 -8.76 -10.67
N PRO A 9 6.03 -10.10 -10.75
CA PRO A 9 4.80 -10.75 -11.19
C PRO A 9 3.57 -10.32 -10.36
N PRO A 10 2.35 -10.31 -10.94
CA PRO A 10 1.14 -10.04 -10.18
C PRO A 10 1.11 -10.87 -8.89
N THR A 11 0.84 -10.20 -7.78
CA THR A 11 0.89 -10.76 -6.44
C THR A 11 -0.49 -10.62 -5.81
N ILE A 12 -0.93 -11.66 -5.08
CA ILE A 12 -2.10 -11.60 -4.21
C ILE A 12 -1.66 -10.92 -2.91
N ALA A 13 -1.77 -9.59 -2.85
CA ALA A 13 -1.45 -8.80 -1.68
C ALA A 13 -2.51 -8.97 -0.59
N THR A 14 -2.07 -9.21 0.64
CA THR A 14 -2.92 -9.41 1.83
C THR A 14 -2.65 -8.41 2.94
N ALA A 15 -1.47 -7.80 2.96
CA ALA A 15 -1.15 -6.74 3.92
C ALA A 15 -0.18 -5.70 3.34
N LEU A 16 -0.20 -4.52 3.95
CA LEU A 16 0.70 -3.42 3.67
C LEU A 16 1.52 -3.11 4.91
N VAL A 17 2.82 -2.87 4.74
CA VAL A 17 3.69 -2.43 5.84
C VAL A 17 4.10 -0.99 5.59
N THR A 18 4.04 -0.16 6.62
CA THR A 18 4.55 1.22 6.58
C THR A 18 5.48 1.48 7.75
N ALA A 19 6.55 2.24 7.51
CA ALA A 19 7.44 2.73 8.55
C ALA A 19 7.82 4.19 8.34
N GLY A 20 8.11 4.90 9.42
CA GLY A 20 8.64 6.25 9.38
C GLY A 20 10.09 6.33 8.89
N ARG A 21 10.64 7.55 8.91
CA ARG A 21 12.05 7.80 8.60
C ARG A 21 12.96 7.14 9.66
N GLY A 22 13.96 6.36 9.25
CA GLY A 22 14.80 5.58 10.17
C GLY A 22 16.05 6.26 10.74
N ASP A 23 16.27 7.57 10.54
CA ASP A 23 17.46 8.28 11.09
C ASP A 23 17.32 8.53 12.60
N LYS A 24 18.32 9.05 13.33
CA LYS A 24 18.19 9.29 14.80
C LYS A 24 17.57 10.65 15.18
N GLY A 25 17.55 11.62 14.26
CA GLY A 25 17.22 13.03 14.58
C GLY A 25 15.93 13.60 14.01
N ARG A 26 15.30 12.97 13.01
CA ARG A 26 14.12 13.55 12.32
C ARG A 26 12.86 12.71 12.49
N GLN A 27 11.89 13.24 13.21
CA GLN A 27 10.62 12.57 13.49
C GLN A 27 9.62 12.81 12.34
N HIS A 28 9.79 12.12 11.20
CA HIS A 28 8.92 12.28 10.04
C HIS A 28 8.26 10.95 9.67
N TRP A 29 6.94 10.95 9.52
CA TRP A 29 6.16 9.78 9.11
C TRP A 29 4.80 10.18 8.53
N VAL A 30 4.25 9.32 7.69
CA VAL A 30 2.87 9.44 7.19
C VAL A 30 1.92 8.79 8.19
N THR A 31 0.89 9.53 8.61
CA THR A 31 -0.11 9.09 9.59
C THR A 31 -1.38 8.56 8.93
N GLN A 32 -1.69 8.99 7.70
CA GLN A 32 -2.82 8.49 6.90
C GLN A 32 -2.46 8.43 5.43
N PHE A 33 -2.95 7.40 4.73
CA PHE A 33 -2.74 7.23 3.29
C PHE A 33 -3.92 6.49 2.62
N THR A 34 -4.10 6.69 1.32
CA THR A 34 -4.92 5.82 0.46
C THR A 34 -4.02 4.95 -0.43
N LEU A 35 -4.61 3.92 -1.04
CA LEU A 35 -3.91 2.98 -1.92
C LEU A 35 -4.60 2.96 -3.28
N THR A 36 -3.81 3.04 -4.35
CA THR A 36 -4.24 2.59 -5.68
C THR A 36 -3.37 1.45 -6.16
N TYR A 37 -3.92 0.59 -7.02
CA TYR A 37 -3.19 -0.54 -7.60
C TYR A 37 -3.46 -0.68 -9.09
N SER A 38 -2.56 -1.34 -9.79
CA SER A 38 -2.60 -1.51 -11.25
C SER A 38 -1.80 -2.75 -11.68
N ASN A 39 -2.10 -3.26 -12.87
CA ASN A 39 -1.30 -4.29 -13.57
C ASN A 39 -0.56 -3.76 -14.81
N ASP A 40 -0.85 -2.53 -15.25
CA ASP A 40 -0.36 -1.97 -16.52
C ASP A 40 0.29 -0.59 -16.36
N THR A 41 0.27 0.00 -15.16
CA THR A 41 0.70 1.38 -14.84
C THR A 41 -0.11 2.51 -15.49
N GLU A 42 -1.08 2.18 -16.34
CA GLU A 42 -1.96 3.12 -17.04
C GLU A 42 -3.30 3.25 -16.31
N ASN A 43 -3.94 2.12 -16.02
CA ASN A 43 -5.23 2.05 -15.36
C ASN A 43 -5.05 1.76 -13.87
N TRP A 44 -5.49 2.71 -13.04
CA TRP A 44 -5.35 2.65 -11.59
C TRP A 44 -6.71 2.47 -10.90
N ILE A 45 -6.78 1.53 -9.98
CA ILE A 45 -7.97 1.24 -9.20
C ILE A 45 -7.73 1.69 -7.75
N ASN A 46 -8.67 2.45 -7.18
CA ASN A 46 -8.65 2.80 -5.76
C ASN A 46 -9.02 1.58 -4.90
N TYR A 47 -8.28 1.36 -3.82
CA TYR A 47 -8.69 0.39 -2.81
C TYR A 47 -9.88 0.93 -2.02
N ARG A 48 -10.96 0.15 -1.99
CA ARG A 48 -12.22 0.48 -1.32
C ARG A 48 -12.72 -0.74 -0.57
N LEU A 49 -13.48 -0.49 0.50
CA LEU A 49 -14.19 -1.58 1.17
C LEU A 49 -15.40 -1.99 0.32
N PRO A 50 -15.70 -3.30 0.20
CA PRO A 50 -16.92 -3.76 -0.46
C PRO A 50 -18.19 -3.21 0.16
N SER A 51 -18.20 -2.94 1.48
CA SER A 51 -19.31 -2.29 2.17
C SER A 51 -19.45 -0.78 1.86
N ARG A 52 -18.40 -0.15 1.32
CA ARG A 52 -18.37 1.29 0.98
C ARG A 52 -17.69 1.53 -0.38
N PRO A 53 -18.30 1.06 -1.49
CA PRO A 53 -17.66 1.02 -2.81
C PRO A 53 -17.47 2.38 -3.49
N LYS A 54 -18.07 3.44 -2.93
CA LYS A 54 -17.96 4.82 -3.43
C LYS A 54 -16.92 5.65 -2.68
N GLU A 55 -16.33 5.11 -1.61
CA GLU A 55 -15.38 5.82 -0.76
C GLU A 55 -14.01 5.14 -0.83
N ASP A 56 -12.97 5.94 -1.11
CA ASP A 56 -11.59 5.46 -1.00
C ASP A 56 -11.27 5.14 0.46
N PHE A 57 -10.68 3.97 0.70
CA PHE A 57 -10.37 3.57 2.06
C PHE A 57 -9.10 4.28 2.56
N VAL A 58 -9.22 4.97 3.69
CA VAL A 58 -8.12 5.65 4.35
C VAL A 58 -7.50 4.70 5.38
N PHE A 59 -6.26 4.30 5.13
CA PHE A 59 -5.46 3.51 6.05
C PHE A 59 -4.84 4.40 7.13
N ASN A 60 -4.72 3.84 8.33
CA ASN A 60 -3.92 4.44 9.38
C ASN A 60 -2.45 4.06 9.17
N GLY A 61 -1.61 5.05 8.87
CA GLY A 61 -0.17 4.93 8.82
C GLY A 61 0.46 4.92 10.21
N ASN A 62 1.74 5.26 10.29
CA ASN A 62 2.51 5.22 11.52
C ASN A 62 2.08 6.32 12.50
N ASP A 63 2.16 6.02 13.79
CA ASP A 63 1.99 6.93 14.93
C ASP A 63 3.35 7.27 15.58
N GLU A 64 4.35 6.42 15.41
CA GLU A 64 5.73 6.64 15.82
C GLU A 64 6.76 6.37 14.72
N LYS A 65 8.02 6.72 14.99
CA LYS A 65 9.07 6.80 13.98
C LYS A 65 9.61 5.44 13.52
N TYR A 66 9.86 4.54 14.46
CA TYR A 66 10.71 3.36 14.24
C TYR A 66 9.92 2.07 14.04
N SER A 67 8.73 1.96 14.62
CA SER A 67 7.94 0.75 14.48
C SER A 67 7.32 0.66 13.09
N GLU A 68 7.35 -0.56 12.58
CA GLU A 68 6.59 -0.94 11.41
C GLU A 68 5.13 -1.08 11.80
N LYS A 69 4.25 -0.59 10.95
CA LYS A 69 2.81 -0.79 11.08
C LYS A 69 2.32 -1.67 9.95
N ILE A 70 1.66 -2.76 10.32
CA ILE A 70 1.05 -3.69 9.38
C ILE A 70 -0.44 -3.37 9.29
N ASN A 71 -0.92 -3.13 8.08
CA ASN A 71 -2.34 -3.00 7.77
C ASN A 71 -2.78 -4.20 6.93
N PHE A 72 -3.57 -5.10 7.51
CA PHE A 72 -4.20 -6.19 6.78
C PHE A 72 -5.30 -5.62 5.87
N LEU A 73 -5.31 -6.08 4.62
CA LEU A 73 -6.35 -5.75 3.66
C LEU A 73 -7.59 -6.57 4.03
N SER A 74 -8.74 -5.91 4.10
CA SER A 74 -10.01 -6.61 4.35
C SER A 74 -10.35 -7.58 3.21
N HIS A 75 -9.86 -7.31 2.00
CA HIS A 75 -9.98 -8.19 0.84
C HIS A 75 -8.65 -8.19 0.08
N PRO A 76 -8.14 -9.35 -0.34
CA PRO A 76 -6.89 -9.43 -1.09
C PRO A 76 -6.96 -8.65 -2.42
N ILE A 77 -5.82 -8.14 -2.87
CA ILE A 77 -5.68 -7.44 -4.16
C ILE A 77 -4.71 -8.24 -5.03
N THR A 78 -5.12 -8.62 -6.24
CA THR A 78 -4.20 -9.19 -7.23
C THR A 78 -3.67 -8.08 -8.13
N ALA A 79 -2.43 -7.64 -7.87
CA ALA A 79 -1.80 -6.58 -8.65
C ALA A 79 -0.27 -6.66 -8.68
N ARG A 80 0.35 -6.01 -9.66
CA ARG A 80 1.81 -5.82 -9.76
C ARG A 80 2.27 -4.48 -9.19
N TYR A 81 1.50 -3.43 -9.41
CA TYR A 81 1.88 -2.08 -9.03
C TYR A 81 0.98 -1.55 -7.92
N PHE A 82 1.58 -0.96 -6.89
CA PHE A 82 0.88 -0.37 -5.75
C PHE A 82 1.38 1.06 -5.56
N ARG A 83 0.48 2.03 -5.47
CA ARG A 83 0.79 3.42 -5.12
C ARG A 83 0.19 3.75 -3.77
N PHE A 84 1.06 4.18 -2.86
CA PHE A 84 0.68 4.72 -1.56
C PHE A 84 0.60 6.23 -1.70
N HIS A 85 -0.56 6.80 -1.38
CA HIS A 85 -0.84 8.22 -1.50
C HIS A 85 -0.95 8.83 -0.10
N PRO A 86 0.07 9.55 0.39
CA PRO A 86 0.01 10.21 1.69
C PRO A 86 -1.11 11.25 1.74
N ILE A 87 -1.90 11.22 2.82
CA ILE A 87 -2.98 12.19 3.09
C ILE A 87 -2.60 13.10 4.26
N ARG A 88 -2.08 12.52 5.34
CA ARG A 88 -1.62 13.24 6.53
C ARG A 88 -0.27 12.72 6.99
N TRP A 89 0.53 13.59 7.59
CA TRP A 89 1.88 13.27 8.04
C TRP A 89 2.29 14.12 9.24
N HIS A 90 3.27 13.63 9.98
CA HIS A 90 3.96 14.37 11.02
C HIS A 90 5.20 15.05 10.44
N ARG A 91 5.24 16.39 10.51
CA ARG A 91 6.29 17.29 9.99
C ARG A 91 6.49 17.24 8.47
N HIS A 92 7.05 16.16 7.93
CA HIS A 92 7.28 16.00 6.49
C HIS A 92 6.77 14.64 6.00
N ILE A 93 6.37 14.59 4.73
CA ILE A 93 6.00 13.34 4.07
C ILE A 93 7.24 12.45 4.02
N SER A 94 7.21 11.35 4.76
CA SER A 94 8.29 10.36 4.81
C SER A 94 7.69 9.01 5.12
N MET A 95 7.99 8.01 4.30
CA MET A 95 7.42 6.68 4.43
C MET A 95 8.38 5.66 3.80
N ARG A 96 8.57 4.53 4.47
CA ARG A 96 9.05 3.28 3.88
C ARG A 96 7.85 2.35 3.77
N VAL A 97 7.78 1.58 2.69
CA VAL A 97 6.64 0.72 2.40
C VAL A 97 7.08 -0.67 1.98
N ALA A 98 6.26 -1.66 2.32
CA ALA A 98 6.33 -2.99 1.73
C ALA A 98 4.90 -3.52 1.47
N VAL A 99 4.79 -4.44 0.52
CA VAL A 99 3.56 -5.18 0.23
C VAL A 99 3.81 -6.64 0.60
N ILE A 100 2.92 -7.22 1.41
CA ILE A 100 2.96 -8.63 1.80
C ILE A 100 1.93 -9.37 0.96
N GLY A 101 2.35 -10.47 0.34
CA GLY A 101 1.50 -11.32 -0.47
C GLY A 101 2.28 -12.53 -1.00
N CYS A 102 1.62 -13.31 -1.85
CA CYS A 102 2.23 -14.41 -2.60
C CYS A 102 2.04 -14.21 -4.11
N PRO A 103 2.93 -14.76 -4.95
CA PRO A 103 2.76 -14.72 -6.41
C PRO A 103 1.39 -15.25 -6.83
N TYR A 104 0.76 -14.60 -7.80
CA TYR A 104 -0.45 -15.10 -8.44
C TYR A 104 -0.08 -16.16 -9.46
N GLU A 105 -0.23 -17.43 -9.10
CA GLU A 105 -0.12 -18.56 -10.02
C GLU A 105 -1.45 -18.71 -10.77
N GLY A 106 -1.60 -17.98 -11.88
CA GLY A 106 -2.71 -18.21 -12.80
C GLY A 106 -2.59 -19.63 -13.37
N HIS A 107 -3.59 -20.49 -13.12
CA HIS A 107 -3.66 -21.79 -13.76
C HIS A 107 -3.83 -21.58 -15.27
N PHE A 108 -2.77 -21.78 -16.05
CA PHE A 108 -2.89 -21.89 -17.51
C PHE A 108 -3.61 -23.20 -17.81
N MET A 109 -4.93 -23.13 -17.98
CA MET A 109 -5.65 -24.20 -18.66
C MET A 109 -5.22 -24.11 -20.13
N ASN A 110 -4.28 -24.95 -20.54
CA ASN A 110 -4.04 -25.21 -21.96
C ASN A 110 -5.34 -25.82 -22.50
N ILE A 111 -6.08 -25.03 -23.28
CA ILE A 111 -7.23 -25.48 -24.08
C ILE A 111 -6.71 -26.18 -25.32
#